data_AF-A0A6I3GKI0-F1
#
_entry.id   AF-A0A6I3GKI0-F1
#
_cell.length_a   1.000
_cell.length_b   1.000
_cell.length_c   1.000
_cell.angle_alpha   90.00
_cell.angle_beta   90.00
_cell.angle_gamma   90.00
#
_symmetry.space_group_name_H-M   'P 1'
#
loop_
_entity.id
_entity.type
_entity.pdbx_description
1 polymer ?
#
loop_
_entity_poly.entity_id
_entity_poly.type
_entity_poly.pdbx_seq_one_letter_code
_entity_poly.pdbx_strand_id
1 'polypeptide(L)'
;MKKLFTFLITILFIGITVPSATAVENEIVVITETTHRNFDGLFRDDLLAQSLAPTGRLGELIYVPIKTNRIWVIDPALVDEVTAMTNKYSLVNKTPGVGSDIALSWITQLRYVTSRNQVIALAYGNPDIKLAKRLAPSELKMYFSYGNESLSKNLIRLVSTRPSFTPTKTVSRLNNSQRISYTKNRQRLTELSRVVEDAELKALRAKLAILLSPSLNRENRNYFSLQAIKAVKNEVGKLSVNEGKYRLTSAQVKVPVTVTNKYPVPVTVDLWLTPDNFKVYTPNIREITIAANSKLQLSMDVSVVAPGNTTIQAQLTDSKGNDVGESAMLSLNLTVIDSRVAWFTTGAAIILFLAAVAQSVRRIRRSKK
;
A
#
# COMPACT_ATOMS: atom_id res chain seq x y z
N MET A 1 8.58 95.41 29.84
CA MET A 1 7.31 94.65 29.77
C MET A 1 7.47 93.52 28.76
N LYS A 2 7.23 92.29 29.22
CA LYS A 2 6.85 91.04 28.53
C LYS A 2 7.17 90.93 27.02
N LYS A 3 8.15 90.07 26.69
CA LYS A 3 7.99 88.73 26.07
C LYS A 3 7.63 88.76 24.58
N LEU A 4 8.48 88.20 23.71
CA LEU A 4 8.28 86.86 23.17
C LEU A 4 9.52 86.37 22.40
N PHE A 5 9.86 85.10 22.68
CA PHE A 5 10.96 84.32 22.16
C PHE A 5 10.65 83.79 20.76
N THR A 6 11.63 83.80 19.86
CA THR A 6 11.65 82.91 18.69
C THR A 6 13.01 82.19 18.64
N PHE A 7 12.93 80.87 18.71
CA PHE A 7 14.04 79.94 18.83
C PHE A 7 14.41 79.45 17.42
N LEU A 8 15.67 79.67 17.00
CA LEU A 8 16.21 79.19 15.73
C LEU A 8 16.84 77.81 15.98
N ILE A 9 16.24 76.73 15.48
CA ILE A 9 16.86 75.40 15.46
C ILE A 9 17.29 75.08 14.04
N THR A 10 18.61 75.16 13.82
CA THR A 10 19.31 74.59 12.68
C THR A 10 19.41 73.07 12.89
N ILE A 11 18.65 72.30 12.11
CA ILE A 11 18.77 70.84 12.07
C ILE A 11 19.94 70.48 11.15
N LEU A 12 21.01 69.96 11.74
CA LEU A 12 22.12 69.32 11.06
C LEU A 12 21.72 67.88 10.70
N PHE A 13 21.31 67.64 9.46
CA PHE A 13 21.10 66.29 8.93
C PHE A 13 22.46 65.64 8.63
N ILE A 14 23.00 64.88 9.59
CA ILE A 14 24.11 63.97 9.33
C ILE A 14 23.52 62.72 8.67
N GLY A 15 23.88 62.48 7.41
CA GLY A 15 23.48 61.30 6.65
C GLY A 15 24.03 60.03 7.28
N ILE A 16 23.16 59.30 8.01
CA ILE A 16 23.40 57.89 8.34
C ILE A 16 22.89 57.08 7.14
N THR A 17 23.79 56.77 6.21
CA THR A 17 23.55 55.71 5.25
C THR A 17 23.57 54.39 6.03
N VAL A 18 22.40 53.91 6.45
CA VAL A 18 22.27 52.54 6.95
C VAL A 18 22.67 51.64 5.79
N PRO A 19 23.74 50.83 5.89
CA PRO A 19 24.07 49.89 4.83
C PRO A 19 22.87 48.95 4.70
N SER A 20 22.22 48.98 3.54
CA SER A 20 21.22 47.99 3.18
C SER A 20 21.87 46.63 3.36
N ALA A 21 21.41 45.85 4.33
CA ALA A 21 21.83 44.46 4.47
C ALA A 21 21.47 43.76 3.16
N THR A 22 22.47 43.51 2.31
CA THR A 22 22.32 42.64 1.16
C THR A 22 21.99 41.26 1.74
N ALA A 23 20.74 40.84 1.61
CA ALA A 23 20.36 39.49 1.95
C ALA A 23 21.25 38.55 1.12
N VAL A 24 22.19 37.87 1.77
CA VAL A 24 23.00 36.84 1.12
C VAL A 24 22.00 35.80 0.60
N GLU A 25 21.89 35.70 -0.72
CA GLU A 25 20.99 34.74 -1.35
C GLU A 25 21.42 33.33 -0.94
N ASN A 26 20.47 32.56 -0.39
CA ASN A 26 20.77 31.21 0.06
C ASN A 26 21.03 30.30 -1.14
N GLU A 27 22.16 29.59 -1.12
CA GLU A 27 22.50 28.57 -2.11
C GLU A 27 21.58 27.34 -1.90
N ILE A 28 20.72 27.04 -2.88
CA ILE A 28 19.85 25.86 -2.83
C ILE A 28 20.62 24.65 -3.38
N VAL A 29 20.82 23.64 -2.54
CA VAL A 29 21.46 22.38 -2.94
C VAL A 29 20.41 21.28 -2.96
N VAL A 30 20.17 20.71 -4.15
CA VAL A 30 19.16 19.65 -4.36
C VAL A 30 19.85 18.30 -4.43
N ILE A 31 19.46 17.38 -3.54
CA ILE A 31 19.99 16.01 -3.46
C ILE A 31 18.86 15.04 -3.82
N THR A 32 18.93 14.50 -5.03
CA THR A 32 17.97 13.54 -5.59
C THR A 32 18.71 12.51 -6.44
N GLU A 33 18.20 11.30 -6.52
CA GLU A 33 18.73 10.22 -7.37
C GLU A 33 17.58 9.31 -7.83
N THR A 34 17.78 8.63 -8.96
CA THR A 34 16.89 7.54 -9.37
C THR A 34 17.14 6.33 -8.49
N THR A 35 16.10 5.75 -7.91
CA THR A 35 16.24 4.57 -7.04
C THR A 35 17.03 3.44 -7.71
N HIS A 36 17.98 2.85 -6.98
CA HIS A 36 18.69 1.62 -7.37
C HIS A 36 18.13 0.40 -6.64
N ARG A 37 17.22 0.61 -5.68
CA ARG A 37 16.58 -0.42 -4.87
C ARG A 37 15.18 -0.77 -5.34
N ASN A 38 14.85 -2.04 -5.28
CA ASN A 38 13.55 -2.59 -5.61
C ASN A 38 12.53 -2.42 -4.47
N PHE A 39 11.26 -2.69 -4.79
CA PHE A 39 10.17 -2.66 -3.83
C PHE A 39 10.32 -3.73 -2.74
N ASP A 40 10.90 -4.89 -3.07
CA ASP A 40 11.27 -5.98 -2.15
C ASP A 40 12.51 -5.68 -1.29
N GLY A 41 13.18 -4.56 -1.53
CA GLY A 41 14.33 -4.11 -0.77
C GLY A 41 15.70 -4.61 -1.28
N LEU A 42 15.75 -5.38 -2.36
CA LEU A 42 17.02 -5.77 -3.01
C LEU A 42 17.56 -4.65 -3.90
N PHE A 43 18.89 -4.56 -4.02
CA PHE A 43 19.53 -3.57 -4.90
C PHE A 43 19.70 -4.13 -6.32
N ARG A 44 19.39 -3.33 -7.34
CA ARG A 44 19.48 -3.76 -8.75
C ARG A 44 20.91 -3.78 -9.26
N ASP A 45 21.71 -2.85 -8.77
CA ASP A 45 23.07 -2.60 -9.16
C ASP A 45 23.79 -1.89 -8.00
N ASP A 46 25.08 -1.64 -8.19
CA ASP A 46 25.91 -0.95 -7.19
C ASP A 46 26.38 0.44 -7.67
N LEU A 47 25.67 1.02 -8.65
CA LEU A 47 26.07 2.30 -9.25
C LEU A 47 25.84 3.48 -8.30
N LEU A 48 24.93 3.33 -7.32
CA LEU A 48 24.74 4.34 -6.28
C LEU A 48 26.04 4.59 -5.50
N ALA A 49 26.82 3.54 -5.21
CA ALA A 49 28.11 3.67 -4.54
C ALA A 49 29.08 4.62 -5.27
N GLN A 50 29.08 4.58 -6.61
CA GLN A 50 29.91 5.48 -7.43
C GLN A 50 29.46 6.93 -7.31
N SER A 51 28.15 7.18 -7.25
CA SER A 51 27.60 8.53 -7.08
C SER A 51 27.87 9.11 -5.69
N LEU A 52 27.91 8.25 -4.65
CA LEU A 52 28.17 8.62 -3.26
C LEU A 52 29.67 8.83 -2.95
N ALA A 53 30.57 8.31 -3.77
CA ALA A 53 32.01 8.53 -3.60
C ALA A 53 32.35 10.03 -3.58
N PRO A 54 33.45 10.49 -2.94
CA PRO A 54 33.78 11.91 -2.85
C PRO A 54 33.83 12.66 -4.18
N THR A 55 34.28 11.98 -5.24
CA THR A 55 34.34 12.48 -6.63
C THR A 55 33.10 12.14 -7.45
N GLY A 56 32.12 11.47 -6.84
CA GLY A 56 30.85 11.13 -7.45
C GLY A 56 29.87 12.29 -7.40
N ARG A 57 28.86 12.25 -8.27
CA ARG A 57 27.85 13.32 -8.42
C ARG A 57 27.19 13.76 -7.11
N LEU A 58 26.86 12.83 -6.21
CA LEU A 58 26.27 13.13 -4.91
C LEU A 58 27.32 13.46 -3.85
N GLY A 59 28.55 12.96 -4.00
CA GLY A 59 29.67 13.31 -3.14
C GLY A 59 30.11 14.75 -3.32
N GLU A 60 30.26 15.22 -4.56
CA GLU A 60 30.66 16.61 -4.88
C GLU A 60 29.74 17.66 -4.24
N LEU A 61 28.48 17.32 -3.95
CA LEU A 61 27.53 18.21 -3.28
C LEU A 61 27.79 18.36 -1.77
N ILE A 62 28.35 17.34 -1.11
CA ILE A 62 28.44 17.27 0.35
C ILE A 62 29.88 17.22 0.88
N TYR A 63 30.86 16.76 0.10
CA TYR A 63 32.28 16.78 0.47
C TYR A 63 32.90 18.13 0.12
N VAL A 64 32.29 19.19 0.66
CA VAL A 64 32.68 20.59 0.47
C VAL A 64 32.77 21.29 1.82
N PRO A 65 33.52 22.41 1.93
CA PRO A 65 33.57 23.19 3.17
C PRO A 65 32.19 23.61 3.66
N ILE A 66 31.99 23.64 4.98
CA ILE A 66 30.71 24.05 5.56
C ILE A 66 30.43 25.51 5.19
N LYS A 67 29.22 25.74 4.66
CA LYS A 67 28.63 27.06 4.49
C LYS A 67 27.33 27.14 5.30
N THR A 68 27.00 28.31 5.84
CA THR A 68 25.79 28.54 6.65
C THR A 68 24.67 29.24 5.88
N ASN A 69 24.88 29.57 4.61
CA ASN A 69 23.91 30.20 3.72
C ASN A 69 23.33 29.18 2.71
N ARG A 70 23.09 27.93 3.14
CA ARG A 70 22.56 26.87 2.27
C ARG A 70 21.16 26.41 2.70
N ILE A 71 20.35 26.08 1.70
CA ILE A 71 19.10 25.34 1.90
C ILE A 71 19.26 23.98 1.22
N TRP A 72 19.24 22.92 2.00
CA TRP A 72 19.32 21.55 1.50
C TRP A 72 17.93 21.05 1.18
N VAL A 73 17.70 20.65 -0.06
CA VAL A 73 16.46 20.03 -0.50
C VAL A 73 16.74 18.58 -0.86
N ILE A 74 16.22 17.65 -0.06
CA ILE A 74 16.67 16.26 -0.09
C ILE A 74 15.49 15.34 -0.37
N ASP A 75 15.66 14.40 -1.30
CA ASP A 75 14.75 13.27 -1.49
C ASP A 75 14.95 12.24 -0.35
N PRO A 76 13.94 12.03 0.51
CA PRO A 76 14.02 11.06 1.59
C PRO A 76 14.21 9.62 1.10
N ALA A 77 13.73 9.26 -0.10
CA ALA A 77 13.87 7.90 -0.63
C ALA A 77 15.33 7.54 -0.91
N LEU A 78 16.12 8.49 -1.44
CA LEU A 78 17.55 8.34 -1.60
C LEU A 78 18.23 8.12 -0.24
N VAL A 79 17.87 8.90 0.79
CA VAL A 79 18.50 8.77 2.11
C VAL A 79 18.15 7.43 2.78
N ASP A 80 16.92 6.93 2.63
CA ASP A 80 16.54 5.58 3.07
C ASP A 80 17.33 4.50 2.33
N GLU A 81 17.60 4.70 1.03
CA GLU A 81 18.40 3.79 0.22
C GLU A 81 19.87 3.76 0.66
N VAL A 82 20.49 4.93 0.85
CA VAL A 82 21.85 5.05 1.40
C VAL A 82 21.94 4.42 2.78
N THR A 83 20.93 4.64 3.63
CA THR A 83 20.87 4.04 4.98
C THR A 83 20.73 2.52 4.91
N ALA A 84 20.03 1.98 3.93
CA ALA A 84 19.99 0.54 3.71
C ALA A 84 21.35 -0.02 3.27
N MET A 85 22.12 0.73 2.47
CA MET A 85 23.47 0.35 2.05
C MET A 85 24.50 0.35 3.19
N THR A 86 24.28 1.05 4.30
CA THR A 86 25.25 1.06 5.42
C THR A 86 25.36 -0.29 6.13
N ASN A 87 24.35 -1.14 5.97
CA ASN A 87 24.37 -2.54 6.40
C ASN A 87 24.86 -3.43 5.26
N LYS A 88 25.22 -4.68 5.54
CA LYS A 88 25.44 -5.66 4.46
C LYS A 88 24.18 -5.78 3.60
N TYR A 89 24.31 -5.51 2.31
CA TYR A 89 23.22 -5.62 1.33
C TYR A 89 23.61 -6.54 0.18
N SER A 90 22.61 -7.02 -0.55
CA SER A 90 22.79 -7.90 -1.71
C SER A 90 22.09 -7.33 -2.92
N LEU A 91 22.71 -7.58 -4.08
CA LEU A 91 22.12 -7.27 -5.36
C LEU A 91 21.05 -8.33 -5.73
N VAL A 92 20.23 -8.05 -6.75
CA VAL A 92 19.17 -8.95 -7.24
C VAL A 92 19.73 -10.33 -7.66
N ASN A 93 20.97 -10.39 -8.15
CA ASN A 93 21.67 -11.63 -8.50
C ASN A 93 22.30 -12.35 -7.27
N LYS A 94 22.01 -11.89 -6.05
CA LYS A 94 22.54 -12.38 -4.76
C LYS A 94 24.03 -12.14 -4.52
N THR A 95 24.71 -11.36 -5.35
CA THR A 95 26.08 -10.94 -5.02
C THR A 95 26.05 -9.91 -3.89
N PRO A 96 26.98 -9.97 -2.92
CA PRO A 96 27.15 -8.91 -1.93
C PRO A 96 27.44 -7.57 -2.61
N GLY A 97 26.84 -6.48 -2.10
CA GLY A 97 27.20 -5.12 -2.49
C GLY A 97 28.52 -4.68 -1.86
N VAL A 98 29.22 -3.73 -2.50
CA VAL A 98 30.55 -3.27 -2.05
C VAL A 98 30.56 -1.82 -1.55
N GLY A 99 29.43 -1.11 -1.61
CA GLY A 99 29.32 0.30 -1.27
C GLY A 99 29.02 0.63 0.20
N SER A 100 29.14 -0.33 1.14
CA SER A 100 28.70 -0.11 2.54
C SER A 100 29.48 1.01 3.24
N ASP A 101 30.81 1.00 3.12
CA ASP A 101 31.66 2.01 3.75
C ASP A 101 31.50 3.40 3.11
N ILE A 102 31.30 3.44 1.80
CA ILE A 102 31.03 4.68 1.06
C ILE A 102 29.69 5.27 1.52
N ALA A 103 28.66 4.44 1.65
CA ALA A 103 27.34 4.86 2.13
C ALA A 103 27.40 5.39 3.56
N LEU A 104 28.13 4.71 4.45
CA LEU A 104 28.32 5.15 5.84
C LEU A 104 29.06 6.49 5.91
N SER A 105 30.12 6.66 5.11
CA SER A 105 30.88 7.91 5.02
C SER A 105 29.99 9.05 4.51
N TRP A 106 29.21 8.78 3.45
CA TRP A 106 28.35 9.77 2.82
C TRP A 106 27.22 10.23 3.76
N ILE A 107 26.51 9.32 4.44
CA ILE A 107 25.42 9.72 5.36
C ILE A 107 25.95 10.48 6.58
N THR A 108 27.15 10.12 7.05
CA THR A 108 27.83 10.83 8.14
C THR A 108 28.18 12.25 7.71
N GLN A 109 28.76 12.41 6.52
CA GLN A 109 29.09 13.71 5.95
C GLN A 109 27.83 14.55 5.71
N LEU A 110 26.75 13.96 5.18
CA LEU A 110 25.48 14.66 4.95
C LEU A 110 24.92 15.25 6.26
N ARG A 111 24.90 14.46 7.34
CA ARG A 111 24.48 14.94 8.67
C ARG A 111 25.33 16.10 9.14
N TYR A 112 26.64 16.02 8.94
CA TYR A 112 27.58 17.07 9.34
C TYR A 112 27.34 18.39 8.58
N VAL A 113 27.31 18.37 7.24
CA VAL A 113 27.20 19.60 6.43
C VAL A 113 25.81 20.25 6.46
N THR A 114 24.78 19.46 6.78
CA THR A 114 23.41 19.98 6.92
C THR A 114 23.11 20.53 8.31
N SER A 115 23.93 20.23 9.32
CA SER A 115 23.67 20.51 10.75
C SER A 115 23.29 21.96 11.08
N ARG A 116 23.89 22.95 10.41
CA ARG A 116 23.66 24.39 10.65
C ARG A 116 22.75 25.07 9.62
N ASN A 117 22.22 24.30 8.68
CA ASN A 117 21.44 24.81 7.56
C ASN A 117 19.98 24.36 7.64
N GLN A 118 19.11 25.03 6.88
CA GLN A 118 17.74 24.57 6.68
C GLN A 118 17.76 23.29 5.81
N VAL A 119 16.96 22.31 6.22
CA VAL A 119 16.71 21.09 5.43
C VAL A 119 15.23 21.02 5.10
N ILE A 120 14.93 20.82 3.82
CA ILE A 120 13.60 20.66 3.26
C ILE A 120 13.50 19.25 2.69
N ALA A 121 12.62 18.42 3.26
CA ALA A 121 12.28 17.13 2.70
C ALA A 121 11.36 17.31 1.47
N LEU A 122 11.72 16.65 0.37
CA LEU A 122 10.82 16.43 -0.75
C LEU A 122 9.78 15.36 -0.41
N ALA A 123 8.73 15.25 -1.23
CA ALA A 123 7.86 14.08 -1.19
C ALA A 123 8.71 12.83 -1.47
N TYR A 124 8.47 11.76 -0.71
CA TYR A 124 9.24 10.50 -0.82
C TYR A 124 9.32 10.03 -2.28
N GLY A 125 10.53 9.81 -2.80
CA GLY A 125 10.75 9.32 -4.17
C GLY A 125 10.59 10.38 -5.26
N ASN A 126 10.58 11.66 -4.87
CA ASN A 126 10.53 12.83 -5.75
C ASN A 126 9.50 12.74 -6.90
N PRO A 127 8.21 12.48 -6.62
CA PRO A 127 7.18 12.36 -7.64
C PRO A 127 6.95 13.69 -8.38
N ASP A 128 6.48 13.63 -9.62
CA ASP A 128 5.89 14.80 -10.30
C ASP A 128 4.65 15.25 -9.52
N ILE A 129 4.78 16.36 -8.80
CA ILE A 129 3.75 16.89 -7.89
C ILE A 129 2.45 17.22 -8.62
N LYS A 130 2.52 17.70 -9.86
CA LYS A 130 1.31 18.03 -10.65
C LYS A 130 0.59 16.75 -11.08
N LEU A 131 1.33 15.72 -11.48
CA LEU A 131 0.75 14.42 -11.80
C LEU A 131 0.19 13.73 -10.55
N ALA A 132 0.94 13.71 -9.45
CA ALA A 132 0.54 13.12 -8.18
C ALA A 132 -0.74 13.78 -7.63
N LYS A 133 -0.84 15.12 -7.68
CA LYS A 133 -2.05 15.84 -7.26
C LYS A 133 -3.30 15.44 -8.08
N ARG A 134 -3.12 15.13 -9.37
CA ARG A 134 -4.21 14.71 -10.27
C ARG A 134 -4.63 13.27 -10.04
N LEU A 135 -3.65 12.37 -9.87
CA LEU A 135 -3.92 10.94 -9.73
C LEU A 135 -4.28 10.53 -8.30
N ALA A 136 -3.67 11.17 -7.29
CA ALA A 136 -3.63 10.72 -5.91
C ALA A 136 -3.47 11.89 -4.90
N PRO A 137 -4.44 12.82 -4.80
CA PRO A 137 -4.31 14.01 -3.95
C PRO A 137 -4.15 13.69 -2.46
N SER A 138 -4.80 12.64 -1.94
CA SER A 138 -4.65 12.18 -0.56
C SER A 138 -3.28 11.54 -0.31
N GLU A 139 -2.82 10.68 -1.22
CA GLU A 139 -1.49 10.05 -1.11
C GLU A 139 -0.36 11.07 -1.23
N LEU A 140 -0.53 12.15 -2.00
CA LEU A 140 0.51 13.18 -2.07
C LEU A 140 0.84 13.76 -0.68
N LYS A 141 -0.18 13.97 0.16
CA LYS A 141 0.03 14.38 1.56
C LYS A 141 0.79 13.31 2.35
N MET A 142 0.45 12.04 2.13
CA MET A 142 1.14 10.90 2.73
C MET A 142 2.61 10.84 2.32
N TYR A 143 2.94 11.08 1.05
CA TYR A 143 4.31 11.07 0.54
C TYR A 143 5.17 12.17 1.18
N PHE A 144 4.61 13.35 1.42
CA PHE A 144 5.29 14.41 2.18
C PHE A 144 5.44 14.05 3.66
N SER A 145 4.40 13.51 4.29
CA SER A 145 4.43 13.13 5.71
C SER A 145 5.46 12.02 5.97
N TYR A 146 5.39 10.94 5.18
CA TYR A 146 6.33 9.82 5.26
C TYR A 146 7.75 10.27 4.95
N GLY A 147 7.92 11.09 3.90
CA GLY A 147 9.23 11.63 3.52
C GLY A 147 9.85 12.50 4.62
N ASN A 148 9.06 13.34 5.29
CA ASN A 148 9.53 14.13 6.42
C ASN A 148 9.98 13.23 7.59
N GLU A 149 9.14 12.27 7.99
CA GLU A 149 9.44 11.32 9.07
C GLU A 149 10.72 10.52 8.79
N SER A 150 10.83 9.96 7.58
CA SER A 150 12.00 9.21 7.12
C SER A 150 13.27 10.07 7.13
N LEU A 151 13.23 11.26 6.51
CA LEU A 151 14.42 12.12 6.45
C LEU A 151 14.83 12.62 7.84
N SER A 152 13.86 12.97 8.69
CA SER A 152 14.14 13.39 10.06
C SER A 152 14.80 12.28 10.88
N LYS A 153 14.32 11.05 10.74
CA LYS A 153 14.93 9.87 11.36
C LYS A 153 16.37 9.68 10.88
N ASN A 154 16.60 9.73 9.57
CA ASN A 154 17.92 9.49 9.00
C ASN A 154 18.93 10.61 9.28
N LEU A 155 18.49 11.86 9.38
CA LEU A 155 19.35 12.99 9.72
C LEU A 155 19.48 13.24 11.23
N ILE A 156 18.70 12.52 12.05
CA ILE A 156 18.67 12.67 13.52
C ILE A 156 18.33 14.12 13.92
N ARG A 157 17.40 14.73 13.18
CA ARG A 157 16.91 16.09 13.44
C ARG A 157 15.58 16.36 12.77
N LEU A 158 14.86 17.37 13.25
CA LEU A 158 13.68 17.87 12.56
C LEU A 158 14.06 18.55 11.23
N VAL A 159 13.23 18.30 10.22
CA VAL A 159 13.31 18.91 8.89
C VAL A 159 11.97 19.53 8.52
N SER A 160 11.97 20.50 7.61
CA SER A 160 10.74 21.11 7.11
C SER A 160 10.24 20.42 5.84
N THR A 161 8.98 20.59 5.47
CA THR A 161 8.49 20.30 4.11
C THR A 161 8.03 21.59 3.45
N ARG A 162 8.15 21.68 2.13
CA ARG A 162 7.57 22.76 1.33
C ARG A 162 6.83 22.17 0.13
N PRO A 163 5.53 21.84 0.26
CA PRO A 163 4.78 21.19 -0.82
C PRO A 163 4.74 21.95 -2.15
N SER A 164 4.86 23.28 -2.11
CA SER A 164 4.89 24.14 -3.30
C SER A 164 6.28 24.19 -3.96
N PHE A 165 7.33 23.71 -3.29
CA PHE A 165 8.68 23.72 -3.83
C PHE A 165 8.86 22.53 -4.77
N THR A 166 9.08 22.81 -6.06
CA THR A 166 9.41 21.78 -7.06
C THR A 166 10.79 22.13 -7.65
N PRO A 167 11.86 21.43 -7.26
CA PRO A 167 13.22 21.80 -7.68
C PRO A 167 13.43 21.69 -9.19
N THR A 168 12.66 20.83 -9.87
CA THR A 168 12.79 20.60 -11.30
C THR A 168 11.50 20.93 -12.05
N LYS A 169 11.61 21.55 -13.22
CA LYS A 169 10.49 21.73 -14.16
C LYS A 169 10.15 20.44 -14.92
N THR A 170 10.85 19.35 -14.65
CA THR A 170 10.73 18.08 -15.37
C THR A 170 9.44 17.37 -15.00
N VAL A 171 8.73 16.88 -16.02
CA VAL A 171 7.45 16.20 -15.87
C VAL A 171 7.60 14.70 -16.05
N SER A 172 6.78 13.95 -15.33
CA SER A 172 6.75 12.50 -15.43
C SER A 172 6.27 12.04 -16.81
N ARG A 173 6.96 11.06 -17.37
CA ARG A 173 6.67 10.48 -18.70
C ARG A 173 5.93 9.14 -18.64
N LEU A 174 5.12 8.94 -17.60
CA LEU A 174 4.30 7.74 -17.45
C LEU A 174 3.27 7.65 -18.56
N ASN A 175 3.16 6.48 -19.20
CA ASN A 175 2.13 6.21 -20.19
C ASN A 175 0.78 5.88 -19.51
N ASN A 176 -0.30 5.77 -20.30
CA ASN A 176 -1.65 5.57 -19.74
C ASN A 176 -1.78 4.25 -18.96
N SER A 177 -1.23 3.14 -19.49
CA SER A 177 -1.26 1.83 -18.83
C SER A 177 -0.54 1.85 -17.46
N GLN A 178 0.61 2.53 -17.39
CA GLN A 178 1.36 2.72 -16.15
C GLN A 178 0.58 3.55 -15.13
N ARG A 179 -0.13 4.62 -15.57
CA ARG A 179 -0.98 5.43 -14.67
C ARG A 179 -2.15 4.63 -14.13
N ILE A 180 -2.78 3.79 -14.96
CA ILE A 180 -3.85 2.87 -14.53
C ILE A 180 -3.31 1.87 -13.50
N SER A 181 -2.15 1.25 -13.80
CA SER A 181 -1.52 0.29 -12.89
C SER A 181 -1.14 0.93 -11.55
N TYR A 182 -0.54 2.12 -11.56
CA TYR A 182 -0.26 2.91 -10.36
C TYR A 182 -1.53 3.19 -9.56
N THR A 183 -2.61 3.61 -10.23
CA THR A 183 -3.89 3.93 -9.59
C THR A 183 -4.49 2.71 -8.90
N LYS A 184 -4.53 1.57 -9.58
CA LYS A 184 -5.01 0.30 -9.01
C LYS A 184 -4.17 -0.17 -7.83
N ASN A 185 -2.84 -0.14 -7.98
CA ASN A 185 -1.92 -0.55 -6.93
C ASN A 185 -2.09 0.31 -5.67
N ARG A 186 -2.17 1.63 -5.86
CA ARG A 186 -2.42 2.57 -4.78
C ARG A 186 -3.75 2.27 -4.07
N GLN A 187 -4.84 2.13 -4.82
CA GLN A 187 -6.17 1.85 -4.24
C GLN A 187 -6.15 0.61 -3.35
N ARG A 188 -5.59 -0.49 -3.85
CA ARG A 188 -5.43 -1.75 -3.10
C ARG A 188 -4.68 -1.58 -1.77
N LEU A 189 -3.59 -0.81 -1.77
CA LEU A 189 -2.85 -0.56 -0.53
C LEU A 189 -3.58 0.42 0.40
N THR A 190 -4.30 1.41 -0.14
CA THR A 190 -5.16 2.30 0.65
C THR A 190 -6.27 1.50 1.33
N GLU A 191 -6.90 0.56 0.62
CA GLU A 191 -7.93 -0.36 1.14
C GLU A 191 -7.41 -1.17 2.33
N LEU A 192 -6.27 -1.82 2.19
CA LEU A 192 -5.64 -2.56 3.29
C LEU A 192 -5.31 -1.67 4.49
N SER A 193 -4.79 -0.46 4.24
CA SER A 193 -4.39 0.46 5.31
C SER A 193 -5.54 1.00 6.16
N ARG A 194 -6.81 0.71 5.78
CA ARG A 194 -7.97 1.05 6.61
C ARG A 194 -8.12 0.11 7.81
N VAL A 195 -7.62 -1.12 7.71
CA VAL A 195 -7.77 -2.15 8.75
C VAL A 195 -6.44 -2.73 9.23
N VAL A 196 -5.34 -2.47 8.52
CA VAL A 196 -3.99 -2.93 8.87
C VAL A 196 -3.07 -1.75 9.16
N GLU A 197 -2.60 -1.66 10.40
CA GLU A 197 -1.56 -0.72 10.83
C GLU A 197 -0.19 -1.41 10.83
N ASP A 198 0.48 -1.41 9.67
CA ASP A 198 1.78 -2.05 9.51
C ASP A 198 2.82 -1.11 8.86
N ALA A 199 4.06 -1.17 9.37
CA ALA A 199 5.15 -0.32 8.92
C ALA A 199 5.62 -0.64 7.50
N GLU A 200 5.63 -1.92 7.10
CA GLU A 200 6.00 -2.32 5.73
C GLU A 200 4.93 -1.88 4.73
N LEU A 201 3.65 -2.01 5.07
CA LEU A 201 2.53 -1.51 4.26
C LEU A 201 2.64 0.01 4.08
N LYS A 202 2.89 0.76 5.16
CA LYS A 202 3.11 2.21 5.12
C LYS A 202 4.28 2.59 4.21
N ALA A 203 5.41 1.86 4.33
CA ALA A 203 6.59 2.07 3.50
C ALA A 203 6.33 1.73 2.03
N LEU A 204 5.63 0.63 1.72
CA LEU A 204 5.30 0.23 0.36
C LEU A 204 4.40 1.26 -0.32
N ARG A 205 3.40 1.79 0.40
CA ARG A 205 2.55 2.89 -0.08
C ARG A 205 3.38 4.11 -0.46
N ALA A 206 4.31 4.53 0.40
CA ALA A 206 5.21 5.64 0.11
C ALA A 206 6.11 5.37 -1.10
N LYS A 207 6.68 4.15 -1.21
CA LYS A 207 7.52 3.76 -2.35
C LYS A 207 6.80 3.85 -3.70
N LEU A 208 5.47 3.72 -3.77
CA LEU A 208 4.74 3.90 -5.05
C LEU A 208 4.94 5.29 -5.67
N ALA A 209 5.29 6.30 -4.87
CA ALA A 209 5.59 7.65 -5.34
C ALA A 209 6.78 7.70 -6.32
N ILE A 210 7.75 6.79 -6.16
CA ILE A 210 8.90 6.65 -7.06
C ILE A 210 8.44 6.49 -8.51
N LEU A 211 7.35 5.76 -8.74
CA LEU A 211 6.82 5.53 -10.09
C LEU A 211 6.41 6.83 -10.76
N LEU A 212 6.05 7.87 -10.00
CA LEU A 212 5.66 9.17 -10.54
C LEU A 212 6.85 10.09 -10.78
N SER A 213 8.07 9.69 -10.44
CA SER A 213 9.26 10.54 -10.58
C SER A 213 9.56 10.89 -12.05
N PRO A 214 9.94 12.15 -12.34
CA PRO A 214 10.41 12.55 -13.66
C PRO A 214 11.82 12.04 -13.99
N SER A 215 12.59 11.54 -13.02
CA SER A 215 13.95 11.02 -13.24
C SER A 215 13.97 9.65 -13.93
N LEU A 216 12.86 8.90 -13.89
CA LEU A 216 12.78 7.58 -14.49
C LEU A 216 12.83 7.64 -16.02
N ASN A 217 13.86 7.05 -16.61
CA ASN A 217 13.93 6.79 -18.06
C ASN A 217 12.91 5.71 -18.50
N ARG A 218 12.77 5.45 -19.81
CA ARG A 218 11.75 4.52 -20.33
C ARG A 218 11.90 3.10 -19.75
N GLU A 219 13.13 2.60 -19.68
CA GLU A 219 13.45 1.27 -19.17
C GLU A 219 13.10 1.14 -17.68
N ASN A 220 13.58 2.08 -16.87
CA ASN A 220 13.30 2.12 -15.43
C ASN A 220 11.81 2.26 -15.13
N ARG A 221 11.06 3.07 -15.91
CA ARG A 221 9.60 3.15 -15.75
C ARG A 221 8.93 1.80 -15.98
N ASN A 222 9.31 1.08 -17.04
CA ASN A 222 8.75 -0.24 -17.33
C ASN A 222 9.11 -1.24 -16.23
N TYR A 223 10.38 -1.28 -15.83
CA TYR A 223 10.88 -2.17 -14.80
C TYR A 223 10.18 -1.95 -13.45
N PHE A 224 10.20 -0.73 -12.91
CA PHE A 224 9.62 -0.43 -11.60
C PHE A 224 8.10 -0.57 -11.58
N SER A 225 7.41 -0.29 -12.70
CA SER A 225 5.97 -0.54 -12.79
C SER A 225 5.63 -2.02 -12.59
N LEU A 226 6.41 -2.93 -13.21
CA LEU A 226 6.24 -4.37 -13.04
C LEU A 226 6.60 -4.83 -11.62
N GLN A 227 7.69 -4.31 -11.05
CA GLN A 227 8.08 -4.62 -9.67
C GLN A 227 7.03 -4.17 -8.66
N ALA A 228 6.46 -2.98 -8.85
CA ALA A 228 5.40 -2.47 -7.99
C ALA A 228 4.14 -3.36 -8.04
N ILE A 229 3.75 -3.84 -9.22
CA ILE A 229 2.62 -4.79 -9.35
C ILE A 229 2.88 -6.06 -8.54
N LYS A 230 4.09 -6.63 -8.64
CA LYS A 230 4.47 -7.85 -7.89
C LYS A 230 4.48 -7.60 -6.38
N ALA A 231 5.10 -6.51 -5.93
CA ALA A 231 5.18 -6.16 -4.52
C ALA A 231 3.80 -5.91 -3.91
N VAL A 232 2.94 -5.16 -4.61
CA VAL A 232 1.56 -4.90 -4.16
C VAL A 232 0.75 -6.19 -4.14
N LYS A 233 0.87 -7.08 -5.14
CA LYS A 233 0.19 -8.38 -5.12
C LYS A 233 0.60 -9.22 -3.91
N ASN A 234 1.90 -9.28 -3.62
CA ASN A 234 2.40 -10.01 -2.45
C ASN A 234 1.88 -9.41 -1.14
N GLU A 235 1.88 -8.09 -1.04
CA GLU A 235 1.38 -7.37 0.14
C GLU A 235 -0.12 -7.62 0.36
N VAL A 236 -0.92 -7.48 -0.69
CA VAL A 236 -2.37 -7.72 -0.63
C VAL A 236 -2.70 -9.17 -0.27
N GLY A 237 -1.91 -10.13 -0.76
CA GLY A 237 -2.06 -11.54 -0.42
C GLY A 237 -1.67 -11.92 1.02
N LYS A 238 -1.25 -10.96 1.86
CA LYS A 238 -1.02 -11.19 3.30
C LYS A 238 -2.33 -11.29 4.08
N LEU A 239 -3.39 -10.61 3.65
CA LEU A 239 -4.73 -10.70 4.22
C LEU A 239 -5.68 -11.25 3.15
N SER A 240 -6.19 -12.46 3.36
CA SER A 240 -6.99 -13.13 2.35
C SER A 240 -7.99 -14.13 2.92
N VAL A 241 -9.04 -14.39 2.15
CA VAL A 241 -9.96 -15.51 2.37
C VAL A 241 -9.49 -16.67 1.50
N ASN A 242 -9.49 -17.88 2.05
CA ASN A 242 -9.12 -19.07 1.28
C ASN A 242 -10.28 -19.46 0.35
N GLU A 243 -9.96 -19.69 -0.93
CA GLU A 243 -10.89 -20.30 -1.86
C GLU A 243 -11.28 -21.71 -1.41
N GLY A 244 -12.49 -22.15 -1.77
CA GLY A 244 -13.04 -23.42 -1.32
C GLY A 244 -13.99 -24.06 -2.31
N LYS A 245 -14.07 -25.39 -2.28
CA LYS A 245 -15.04 -26.18 -3.04
C LYS A 245 -15.81 -27.07 -2.09
N TYR A 246 -17.13 -26.97 -2.10
CA TYR A 246 -18.01 -27.64 -1.15
C TYR A 246 -19.12 -28.39 -1.86
N ARG A 247 -19.46 -29.58 -1.35
CA ARG A 247 -20.63 -30.34 -1.78
C ARG A 247 -21.65 -30.37 -0.65
N LEU A 248 -22.83 -29.82 -0.90
CA LEU A 248 -23.90 -29.72 0.09
C LEU A 248 -25.02 -30.71 -0.24
N THR A 249 -25.24 -31.65 0.67
CA THR A 249 -26.28 -32.68 0.58
C THR A 249 -27.49 -32.41 1.47
N SER A 250 -27.39 -31.43 2.37
CA SER A 250 -28.45 -31.05 3.32
C SER A 250 -28.92 -29.60 3.09
N ALA A 251 -30.17 -29.31 3.46
CA ALA A 251 -30.77 -27.98 3.27
C ALA A 251 -30.12 -26.88 4.12
N GLN A 252 -29.59 -27.22 5.31
CA GLN A 252 -28.84 -26.31 6.17
C GLN A 252 -27.49 -26.93 6.50
N VAL A 253 -26.38 -26.22 6.22
CA VAL A 253 -25.03 -26.72 6.47
C VAL A 253 -24.12 -25.60 6.96
N LYS A 254 -23.27 -25.91 7.95
CA LYS A 254 -22.16 -25.04 8.37
C LYS A 254 -20.93 -25.34 7.52
N VAL A 255 -20.55 -24.40 6.68
CA VAL A 255 -19.41 -24.52 5.77
C VAL A 255 -18.20 -23.81 6.38
N PRO A 256 -17.05 -24.49 6.54
CA PRO A 256 -15.86 -23.84 7.08
C PRO A 256 -15.24 -22.89 6.05
N VAL A 257 -15.02 -21.64 6.42
CA VAL A 257 -14.30 -20.63 5.63
C VAL A 257 -13.08 -20.19 6.41
N THR A 258 -11.90 -20.22 5.78
CA THR A 258 -10.65 -19.82 6.47
C THR A 258 -10.24 -18.44 6.01
N VAL A 259 -9.98 -17.54 6.97
CA VAL A 259 -9.39 -16.22 6.72
C VAL A 259 -7.96 -16.22 7.26
N THR A 260 -7.02 -15.73 6.46
CA THR A 260 -5.58 -15.73 6.77
C THR A 260 -5.12 -14.30 6.99
N ASN A 261 -4.39 -14.07 8.09
CA ASN A 261 -3.68 -12.83 8.38
C ASN A 261 -2.17 -13.12 8.53
N LYS A 262 -1.36 -12.67 7.59
CA LYS A 262 0.12 -12.75 7.62
C LYS A 262 0.79 -11.45 8.09
N TYR A 263 0.02 -10.49 8.61
CA TYR A 263 0.56 -9.30 9.22
C TYR A 263 1.00 -9.58 10.67
N PRO A 264 2.03 -8.88 11.17
CA PRO A 264 2.47 -8.98 12.55
C PRO A 264 1.53 -8.28 13.55
N VAL A 265 0.41 -7.75 13.07
CA VAL A 265 -0.62 -7.07 13.86
C VAL A 265 -1.97 -7.77 13.73
N PRO A 266 -2.81 -7.78 14.77
CA PRO A 266 -4.18 -8.27 14.66
C PRO A 266 -5.00 -7.37 13.72
N VAL A 267 -5.96 -7.97 12.99
CA VAL A 267 -6.80 -7.28 12.01
C VAL A 267 -8.26 -7.58 12.29
N THR A 268 -9.11 -6.55 12.27
CA THR A 268 -10.56 -6.69 12.45
C THR A 268 -11.30 -6.30 11.18
N VAL A 269 -12.14 -7.19 10.66
CA VAL A 269 -12.83 -7.06 9.37
C VAL A 269 -14.23 -7.68 9.41
N ASP A 270 -15.07 -7.30 8.45
CA ASP A 270 -16.33 -7.97 8.15
C ASP A 270 -16.14 -8.85 6.90
N LEU A 271 -16.82 -9.99 6.85
CA LEU A 271 -16.87 -10.91 5.71
C LEU A 271 -18.23 -10.84 5.02
N TRP A 272 -18.24 -10.21 3.86
CA TRP A 272 -19.41 -10.11 2.99
C TRP A 272 -19.46 -11.31 2.05
N LEU A 273 -20.62 -11.94 1.98
CA LEU A 273 -20.85 -13.18 1.25
C LEU A 273 -21.99 -12.94 0.26
N THR A 274 -21.64 -12.91 -1.02
CA THR A 274 -22.59 -12.62 -2.10
C THR A 274 -22.73 -13.84 -3.00
N PRO A 275 -23.84 -14.58 -2.94
CA PRO A 275 -24.13 -15.64 -3.89
C PRO A 275 -24.38 -15.09 -5.30
N ASP A 276 -23.89 -15.80 -6.31
CA ASP A 276 -24.11 -15.43 -7.72
C ASP A 276 -25.57 -15.64 -8.17
N ASN A 277 -26.35 -16.40 -7.40
CA ASN A 277 -27.76 -16.70 -7.68
C ASN A 277 -28.54 -16.97 -6.39
N PHE A 278 -29.87 -16.99 -6.50
CA PHE A 278 -30.79 -17.19 -5.38
C PHE A 278 -30.94 -18.65 -4.91
N LYS A 279 -30.04 -19.57 -5.31
CA LYS A 279 -30.12 -20.98 -4.91
C LYS A 279 -29.65 -21.22 -3.47
N VAL A 280 -28.91 -20.26 -2.91
CA VAL A 280 -28.42 -20.31 -1.54
C VAL A 280 -28.63 -18.96 -0.87
N TYR A 281 -28.86 -19.02 0.44
CA TYR A 281 -28.84 -17.87 1.33
C TYR A 281 -27.72 -18.06 2.35
N THR A 282 -26.92 -17.02 2.55
CA THR A 282 -25.85 -16.98 3.54
C THR A 282 -25.78 -15.57 4.14
N PRO A 283 -25.79 -15.42 5.47
CA PRO A 283 -25.63 -14.12 6.10
C PRO A 283 -24.16 -13.68 6.11
N ASN A 284 -23.92 -12.36 6.06
CA ASN A 284 -22.58 -11.80 6.27
C ASN A 284 -22.12 -12.01 7.72
N ILE A 285 -20.82 -12.22 7.91
CA ILE A 285 -20.21 -12.38 9.24
C ILE A 285 -19.49 -11.07 9.58
N ARG A 286 -19.76 -10.49 10.75
CA ARG A 286 -19.22 -9.18 11.15
C ARG A 286 -18.26 -9.28 12.32
N GLU A 287 -17.43 -8.25 12.48
CA GLU A 287 -16.52 -8.05 13.62
C GLU A 287 -15.58 -9.24 13.85
N ILE A 288 -14.95 -9.70 12.77
CA ILE A 288 -14.01 -10.83 12.80
C ILE A 288 -12.62 -10.30 13.14
N THR A 289 -12.11 -10.62 14.32
CA THR A 289 -10.73 -10.34 14.70
C THR A 289 -9.83 -11.54 14.42
N ILE A 290 -8.81 -11.34 13.58
CA ILE A 290 -7.82 -12.34 13.21
C ILE A 290 -6.48 -11.94 13.83
N ALA A 291 -5.94 -12.80 14.71
CA ALA A 291 -4.67 -12.52 15.38
C ALA A 291 -3.51 -12.35 14.39
N ALA A 292 -2.44 -11.69 14.84
CA ALA A 292 -1.22 -11.54 14.07
C ALA A 292 -0.67 -12.91 13.61
N ASN A 293 -0.18 -12.98 12.37
CA ASN A 293 0.44 -14.17 11.77
C ASN A 293 -0.36 -15.47 11.96
N SER A 294 -1.69 -15.39 11.88
CA SER A 294 -2.59 -16.51 12.19
C SER A 294 -3.62 -16.77 11.09
N LYS A 295 -4.32 -17.89 11.23
CA LYS A 295 -5.49 -18.24 10.42
C LYS A 295 -6.67 -18.44 11.34
N LEU A 296 -7.83 -17.95 10.92
CA LEU A 296 -9.09 -18.12 11.64
C LEU A 296 -10.08 -18.89 10.77
N GLN A 297 -10.61 -19.99 11.31
CA GLN A 297 -11.65 -20.78 10.67
C GLN A 297 -13.02 -20.32 11.17
N LEU A 298 -13.82 -19.78 10.26
CA LEU A 298 -15.18 -19.32 10.49
C LEU A 298 -16.16 -20.39 10.02
N SER A 299 -17.34 -20.44 10.66
CA SER A 299 -18.45 -21.27 10.20
C SER A 299 -19.47 -20.39 9.46
N MET A 300 -19.58 -20.58 8.15
CA MET A 300 -20.57 -19.93 7.29
C MET A 300 -21.85 -20.76 7.27
N ASP A 301 -22.96 -20.19 7.72
CA ASP A 301 -24.27 -20.84 7.67
C ASP A 301 -24.87 -20.74 6.26
N VAL A 302 -24.97 -21.87 5.56
CA VAL A 302 -25.54 -21.94 4.21
C VAL A 302 -26.90 -22.62 4.23
N SER A 303 -27.89 -21.91 3.70
CA SER A 303 -29.26 -22.41 3.51
C SER A 303 -29.50 -22.66 2.03
N VAL A 304 -29.77 -23.90 1.65
CA VAL A 304 -29.96 -24.32 0.25
C VAL A 304 -31.43 -24.25 -0.13
N VAL A 305 -31.73 -23.50 -1.18
CA VAL A 305 -33.09 -23.28 -1.71
C VAL A 305 -33.35 -24.15 -2.93
N ALA A 306 -32.35 -24.38 -3.79
CA ALA A 306 -32.50 -25.18 -5.00
C ALA A 306 -31.21 -25.93 -5.39
N PRO A 307 -31.32 -27.08 -6.08
CA PRO A 307 -30.16 -27.85 -6.51
C PRO A 307 -29.37 -27.22 -7.66
N GLY A 308 -28.14 -27.71 -7.86
CA GLY A 308 -27.21 -27.31 -8.92
C GLY A 308 -25.95 -26.62 -8.41
N ASN A 309 -25.22 -25.96 -9.31
CA ASN A 309 -23.98 -25.27 -8.97
C ASN A 309 -24.24 -23.80 -8.65
N THR A 310 -23.49 -23.26 -7.70
CA THR A 310 -23.45 -21.82 -7.38
C THR A 310 -22.06 -21.46 -6.86
N THR A 311 -21.70 -20.18 -6.95
CA THR A 311 -20.49 -19.64 -6.33
C THR A 311 -20.93 -18.55 -5.35
N ILE A 312 -20.22 -18.45 -4.23
CA ILE A 312 -20.35 -17.35 -3.28
C ILE A 312 -19.06 -16.55 -3.36
N GLN A 313 -19.16 -15.28 -3.72
CA GLN A 313 -18.05 -14.34 -3.61
C GLN A 313 -17.90 -13.91 -2.15
N ALA A 314 -16.72 -14.16 -1.60
CA ALA A 314 -16.35 -13.82 -0.24
C ALA A 314 -15.39 -12.60 -0.26
N GLN A 315 -15.85 -11.46 0.23
CA GLN A 315 -15.11 -10.20 0.23
C GLN A 315 -14.92 -9.72 1.66
N LEU A 316 -13.68 -9.39 2.05
CA LEU A 316 -13.42 -8.72 3.32
C LEU A 316 -13.73 -7.24 3.17
N THR A 317 -14.30 -6.63 4.21
CA THR A 317 -14.64 -5.21 4.25
C THR A 317 -14.25 -4.59 5.59
N ASP A 318 -14.08 -3.27 5.61
CA ASP A 318 -13.97 -2.51 6.86
C ASP A 318 -15.34 -2.35 7.54
N SER A 319 -15.37 -1.80 8.75
CA SER A 319 -16.61 -1.57 9.51
C SER A 319 -17.61 -0.60 8.84
N LYS A 320 -17.21 0.06 7.75
CA LYS A 320 -18.04 0.96 6.94
C LYS A 320 -18.52 0.29 5.64
N GLY A 321 -18.15 -0.96 5.39
CA GLY A 321 -18.49 -1.72 4.20
C GLY A 321 -17.62 -1.43 2.97
N ASN A 322 -16.45 -0.79 3.13
CA ASN A 322 -15.52 -0.64 2.01
C ASN A 322 -14.68 -1.91 1.86
N ASP A 323 -14.47 -2.34 0.62
CA ASP A 323 -13.66 -3.52 0.31
C ASP A 323 -12.22 -3.41 0.85
N VAL A 324 -11.72 -4.55 1.30
CA VAL A 324 -10.36 -4.77 1.79
C VAL A 324 -9.81 -6.03 1.14
N GLY A 325 -8.73 -5.88 0.37
CA GLY A 325 -8.06 -7.02 -0.25
C GLY A 325 -8.85 -7.67 -1.40
N GLU A 326 -8.42 -8.86 -1.81
CA GLU A 326 -9.02 -9.58 -2.95
C GLU A 326 -10.18 -10.48 -2.50
N SER A 327 -11.25 -10.53 -3.30
CA SER A 327 -12.36 -11.47 -3.08
C SER A 327 -11.94 -12.90 -3.37
N ALA A 328 -12.38 -13.85 -2.54
CA ALA A 328 -12.26 -15.28 -2.80
C ALA A 328 -13.56 -15.87 -3.36
N MET A 329 -13.43 -16.92 -4.17
CA MET A 329 -14.57 -17.64 -4.71
C MET A 329 -14.79 -18.96 -3.96
N LEU A 330 -15.98 -19.15 -3.42
CA LEU A 330 -16.41 -20.39 -2.76
C LEU A 330 -17.38 -21.13 -3.69
N SER A 331 -16.94 -22.22 -4.33
CA SER A 331 -17.77 -22.99 -5.26
C SER A 331 -18.58 -24.05 -4.52
N LEU A 332 -19.90 -24.04 -4.69
CA LEU A 332 -20.84 -24.94 -4.04
C LEU A 332 -21.54 -25.82 -5.08
N ASN A 333 -21.52 -27.13 -4.86
CA ASN A 333 -22.32 -28.11 -5.57
C ASN A 333 -23.46 -28.60 -4.68
N LEU A 334 -24.70 -28.30 -5.08
CA LEU A 334 -25.90 -28.51 -4.26
C LEU A 334 -26.66 -29.72 -4.81
N THR A 335 -26.71 -30.80 -4.03
CA THR A 335 -27.44 -32.04 -4.38
C THR A 335 -28.61 -32.29 -3.43
N VAL A 336 -29.07 -31.26 -2.73
CA VAL A 336 -30.17 -31.37 -1.77
C VAL A 336 -31.45 -31.75 -2.52
N ILE A 337 -32.04 -32.87 -2.13
CA ILE A 337 -33.36 -33.31 -2.57
C ILE A 337 -34.36 -32.78 -1.55
N ASP A 338 -35.44 -32.13 -2.02
CA ASP A 338 -36.51 -31.67 -1.14
C ASP A 338 -37.06 -32.87 -0.33
N SER A 339 -37.00 -32.76 1.00
CA SER A 339 -37.47 -33.81 1.92
C SER A 339 -38.93 -34.17 1.67
N ARG A 340 -39.75 -33.24 1.19
CA ARG A 340 -41.15 -33.50 0.81
C ARG A 340 -41.21 -34.48 -0.36
N VAL A 341 -40.39 -34.27 -1.39
CA VAL A 341 -40.33 -35.15 -2.58
C VAL A 341 -39.84 -36.55 -2.20
N ALA A 342 -38.87 -36.65 -1.29
CA ALA A 342 -38.42 -37.93 -0.77
C ALA A 342 -39.55 -38.68 -0.01
N TRP A 343 -40.37 -37.96 0.76
CA TRP A 343 -41.50 -38.57 1.47
C TRP A 343 -42.62 -38.99 0.53
N PHE A 344 -42.95 -38.18 -0.48
CA PHE A 344 -43.95 -38.54 -1.50
C PHE A 344 -43.53 -39.76 -2.31
N THR A 345 -42.28 -39.83 -2.78
CA THR A 345 -41.80 -40.99 -3.54
C THR A 345 -41.73 -42.24 -2.68
N THR A 346 -41.27 -42.14 -1.44
CA THR A 346 -41.27 -43.26 -0.48
C THR A 346 -42.69 -43.74 -0.18
N GLY A 347 -43.63 -42.83 0.09
CA GLY A 347 -45.03 -43.15 0.33
C GLY A 347 -45.69 -43.82 -0.88
N ALA A 348 -45.47 -43.29 -2.08
CA ALA A 348 -45.95 -43.89 -3.32
C ALA A 348 -45.37 -45.30 -3.54
N ALA A 349 -44.08 -45.51 -3.27
CA ALA A 349 -43.45 -46.82 -3.36
C ALA A 349 -44.06 -47.83 -2.38
N ILE A 350 -44.35 -47.43 -1.15
CA ILE A 350 -45.02 -48.28 -0.15
C ILE A 350 -46.43 -48.65 -0.63
N ILE A 351 -47.21 -47.68 -1.14
CA ILE A 351 -48.56 -47.93 -1.65
C ILE A 351 -48.52 -48.91 -2.83
N LEU A 352 -47.59 -48.72 -3.77
CA LEU A 352 -47.41 -49.63 -4.92
C LEU A 352 -47.02 -51.04 -4.46
N PHE A 353 -46.14 -51.15 -3.46
CA PHE A 353 -45.76 -52.44 -2.90
C PHE A 353 -46.94 -53.17 -2.25
N LEU A 354 -47.74 -52.46 -1.45
CA LEU A 354 -48.96 -53.02 -0.85
C LEU A 354 -49.99 -53.45 -1.92
N ALA A 355 -50.16 -52.66 -2.98
CA ALA A 355 -51.02 -53.00 -4.09
C ALA A 355 -50.56 -54.27 -4.82
N ALA A 356 -49.25 -54.44 -5.03
CA ALA A 356 -48.67 -55.64 -5.64
C ALA A 356 -48.88 -56.89 -4.76
N VAL A 357 -48.70 -56.78 -3.44
CA VAL A 357 -48.99 -57.87 -2.49
C VAL A 357 -50.48 -58.23 -2.52
N ALA A 358 -51.36 -57.24 -2.47
CA ALA A 358 -52.81 -57.46 -2.52
C ALA A 358 -53.24 -58.11 -3.84
N GLN A 359 -52.69 -57.70 -4.99
CA GLN A 359 -52.93 -58.34 -6.28
C GLN A 359 -52.44 -59.79 -6.29
N SER A 360 -51.25 -60.07 -5.73
CA SER A 360 -50.71 -61.43 -5.64
C SER A 360 -51.60 -62.36 -4.81
N VAL A 361 -52.04 -61.91 -3.63
CA VAL A 361 -52.99 -62.66 -2.78
C VAL A 361 -54.33 -62.90 -3.49
N ARG A 362 -54.85 -61.88 -4.19
CA ARG A 362 -56.10 -62.00 -4.96
C ARG A 362 -55.96 -62.97 -6.13
N ARG A 363 -54.79 -63.03 -6.76
CA ARG A 363 -54.45 -63.98 -7.83
C ARG A 363 -54.41 -65.42 -7.32
N ILE A 364 -53.74 -65.67 -6.19
CA ILE A 364 -53.66 -67.00 -5.57
C ILE A 364 -55.04 -67.48 -5.12
N ARG A 365 -55.88 -66.60 -4.56
CA ARG A 365 -57.26 -66.95 -4.19
C ARG A 365 -58.15 -67.29 -5.39
N ARG A 366 -57.92 -66.69 -6.56
CA ARG A 366 -58.65 -67.01 -7.80
C ARG A 366 -58.17 -68.31 -8.47
N SER A 367 -56.98 -68.80 -8.15
CA SER A 367 -56.45 -70.07 -8.66
C SER A 367 -56.81 -71.29 -7.79
N LYS A 368 -57.42 -71.06 -6.61
CA LYS A 368 -57.92 -72.10 -5.70
C LYS A 368 -59.44 -72.33 -5.78
N LYS A 369 -60.09 -71.76 -6.80
CA LYS A 369 -61.45 -72.09 -7.25
C LYS A 369 -61.31 -72.67 -8.64
#